data_AF-A0A2N2CHP9-F1
#
_entry.id   AF-A0A2N2CHP9-F1
#
_cell.length_a   1.000
_cell.length_b   1.000
_cell.length_c   1.000
_cell.angle_alpha   90.00
_cell.angle_beta   90.00
_cell.angle_gamma   90.00
#
_symmetry.space_group_name_H-M   'P 1'
#
loop_
_entity.id
_entity.type
_entity.pdbx_description
1 polymer ?
#
loop_
_entity_poly.entity_id
_entity_poly.type
_entity_poly.pdbx_seq_one_letter_code
_entity_poly.pdbx_strand_id
1 'polypeptide(L)' 'MPEKLDYKKEYKDLYLPKSVPMIIDVPIMKFIMIDGKGDPNDESGEYAKAVELLYGLS' A
#
# COMPACT_ATOMS: atom_id res chain seq x y z
N MET A 1 7.17 -7.17 -24.42
CA MET A 1 7.15 -7.25 -22.95
C MET A 1 6.16 -6.20 -22.49
N PRO A 2 5.13 -6.53 -21.69
CA PRO A 2 4.26 -5.49 -21.15
C PRO A 2 5.12 -4.50 -20.36
N GLU A 3 4.84 -3.21 -20.49
CA GLU A 3 5.55 -2.19 -19.71
C GLU A 3 5.33 -2.44 -18.21
N LYS A 4 6.38 -2.20 -17.42
CA LYS A 4 6.31 -2.30 -15.97
C LYS A 4 5.41 -1.19 -15.44
N LEU A 5 4.29 -1.56 -14.84
CA LEU A 5 3.40 -0.61 -14.17
C LEU A 5 4.10 0.01 -12.95
N ASP A 6 4.23 1.33 -12.93
CA ASP A 6 4.76 2.11 -11.80
C ASP A 6 3.66 3.00 -11.23
N TYR A 7 3.04 2.54 -10.14
CA TYR A 7 1.92 3.23 -9.52
C TYR A 7 2.23 4.68 -9.11
N LYS A 8 3.49 4.99 -8.74
CA LYS A 8 3.88 6.36 -8.37
C LYS A 8 3.88 7.30 -9.57
N LYS A 9 4.10 6.78 -10.77
CA LYS A 9 4.08 7.55 -12.02
C LYS A 9 2.66 7.68 -12.58
N GLU A 10 1.90 6.59 -12.56
CA GLU A 10 0.53 6.55 -13.12
C GLU A 10 -0.49 7.26 -12.21
N TYR A 11 -0.34 7.17 -10.89
CA TYR A 11 -1.31 7.71 -9.91
C TYR A 11 -0.67 8.74 -8.98
N LYS A 12 -0.03 9.77 -9.55
CA LYS A 12 0.73 10.78 -8.79
C LYS A 12 -0.08 11.43 -7.67
N ASP A 13 -1.35 11.74 -7.88
CA ASP A 13 -2.17 12.38 -6.86
C ASP A 13 -2.43 11.48 -5.64
N LEU A 14 -2.35 10.15 -5.80
CA LEU A 14 -2.51 9.17 -4.70
C LEU A 14 -1.19 8.92 -3.95
N TYR A 15 -0.06 8.91 -4.64
CA TYR A 15 1.24 8.53 -4.07
C TYR A 15 2.22 9.70 -3.84
N LEU A 16 1.96 10.85 -4.45
CA LEU A 16 2.74 12.09 -4.36
C LEU A 16 1.81 13.32 -4.27
N PRO A 17 0.89 13.37 -3.28
CA PRO A 17 -0.03 14.49 -3.12
C PRO A 17 0.69 15.78 -2.72
N LYS A 18 0.03 16.92 -2.93
CA LYS A 18 0.50 18.22 -2.42
C LYS A 18 0.24 18.32 -0.91
N SER A 19 0.97 19.20 -0.22
CA SER A 19 0.80 19.49 1.22
C SER A 19 -0.42 20.35 1.55
N VAL A 20 -1.47 20.30 0.72
CA VAL A 20 -2.72 21.04 0.88
C VAL A 20 -3.90 20.07 0.75
N PRO A 21 -4.98 20.22 1.55
CA PRO A 21 -6.17 19.40 1.41
C PRO A 21 -6.76 19.50 0.00
N MET A 22 -7.09 18.36 -0.59
CA MET A 22 -7.70 18.29 -1.93
C MET A 22 -8.61 17.07 -2.05
N ILE A 23 -9.58 17.15 -2.97
CA ILE A 23 -10.43 16.03 -3.35
C ILE A 23 -9.72 15.25 -4.45
N ILE A 24 -9.71 13.93 -4.33
CA ILE A 24 -9.10 12.99 -5.28
C ILE A 24 -10.04 11.81 -5.54
N ASP A 25 -10.04 11.31 -6.77
CA ASP A 25 -10.75 10.09 -7.13
C ASP A 25 -9.84 8.88 -6.96
N VAL A 26 -10.27 7.90 -6.17
CA VAL A 26 -9.56 6.63 -5.98
C VAL A 26 -10.22 5.57 -6.86
N PRO A 27 -9.61 5.13 -7.97
CA PRO A 27 -10.18 4.11 -8.83
C PRO A 27 -10.17 2.74 -8.15
N ILE A 28 -10.92 1.79 -8.72
CA ILE A 28 -10.89 0.40 -8.26
C ILE A 28 -9.47 -0.17 -8.47
N MET A 29 -8.90 -0.72 -7.40
CA MET A 29 -7.56 -1.29 -7.38
C MET A 29 -7.58 -2.71 -6.81
N LYS A 30 -6.59 -3.51 -7.20
CA LYS A 30 -6.40 -4.87 -6.69
C LYS A 30 -5.32 -4.84 -5.61
N PHE A 31 -5.66 -5.37 -4.44
CA PHE A 31 -4.75 -5.47 -3.31
C PHE A 31 -4.68 -6.90 -2.80
N ILE A 32 -3.50 -7.28 -2.33
CA ILE A 32 -3.33 -8.42 -1.43
C ILE A 32 -3.42 -7.85 -0.01
N MET A 33 -4.23 -8.45 0.85
CA MET A 33 -4.53 -7.94 2.18
C MET A 33 -4.53 -9.08 3.20
N ILE A 34 -4.17 -8.75 4.44
CA ILE A 34 -4.24 -9.64 5.59
C ILE A 34 -4.96 -8.86 6.70
N ASP A 35 -6.05 -9.42 7.22
CA ASP A 35 -6.72 -8.87 8.40
C ASP A 35 -5.90 -9.15 9.65
N GLY A 36 -5.85 -8.20 10.57
CA GLY A 36 -5.08 -8.33 11.81
C GLY A 36 -5.53 -7.37 12.90
N LYS A 37 -4.97 -7.54 14.10
CA LYS A 37 -5.25 -6.68 15.26
C LYS A 37 -4.02 -6.61 16.18
N GLY A 38 -4.00 -5.63 17.08
CA GLY A 38 -2.94 -5.48 18.08
C GLY A 38 -2.05 -4.25 17.84
N ASP A 39 -0.88 -4.24 18.48
CA ASP A 39 0.07 -3.13 18.38
C ASP A 39 0.96 -3.31 17.14
N PRO A 40 0.94 -2.38 16.16
CA PRO A 40 1.81 -2.46 14.99
C PRO A 40 3.30 -2.24 15.31
N ASN A 41 3.64 -1.76 16.52
CA ASN A 41 5.02 -1.50 16.93
C ASN A 41 5.67 -2.68 17.68
N ASP A 42 4.92 -3.76 17.97
CA ASP A 42 5.50 -4.97 18.53
C ASP A 42 6.28 -5.73 17.44
N GLU A 43 7.60 -5.77 17.58
CA GLU A 43 8.51 -6.46 16.66
C GLU A 43 8.18 -7.96 16.48
N SER A 44 7.59 -8.59 17.50
CA SER A 44 7.17 -9.99 17.46
C SER A 44 5.67 -10.17 17.18
N GLY A 45 4.97 -9.06 16.96
CA GLY A 45 3.52 -8.97 16.80
C GLY A 45 2.99 -9.44 15.44
N GLU A 46 1.67 -9.43 15.30
CA GLU A 46 0.97 -9.86 14.09
C GLU A 46 1.30 -8.98 12.87
N TYR A 47 1.44 -7.67 13.07
CA TYR A 47 1.71 -6.71 11.99
C TYR A 47 3.05 -6.98 11.29
N ALA A 48 4.14 -7.16 12.05
CA ALA A 48 5.46 -7.41 11.48
C ALA A 48 5.47 -8.66 10.57
N LYS A 49 4.84 -9.74 11.04
CA LYS A 49 4.70 -10.99 10.27
C LYS A 49 3.81 -10.84 9.04
N ALA A 50 2.70 -10.09 9.15
CA ALA A 50 1.81 -9.83 8.03
C ALA A 50 2.51 -9.03 6.93
N VAL A 51 3.30 -8.01 7.30
CA VAL A 51 4.09 -7.22 6.35
C VAL A 51 5.13 -8.08 5.64
N GLU A 52 5.88 -8.91 6.37
CA GLU A 52 6.86 -9.84 5.78
C GLU A 52 6.21 -10.76 4.73
N LEU A 53 5.06 -11.34 5.05
CA LEU A 53 4.32 -12.21 4.13
C LEU A 53 3.85 -11.46 2.88
N LEU A 54 3.32 -10.24 3.03
CA LEU A 54 2.88 -9.42 1.89
C LEU A 54 4.03 -9.07 0.96
N TYR A 55 5.22 -8.74 1.49
CA TYR A 55 6.40 -8.47 0.67
C TYR A 55 6.93 -9.72 -0.03
N GLY A 56 6.77 -10.91 0.56
CA GLY A 56 7.12 -12.17 -0.09
C GLY A 56 6.23 -12.56 -1.28
N LEU A 57 5.01 -12.01 -1.35
CA LEU A 57 4.02 -12.30 -2.40
C LEU A 57 3.96 -11.23 -3.52
N SER A 58 4.61 -10.08 -3.33
CA SER A 58 4.51 -8.89 -4.21
C SER A 58 5.50 -8.87 -5.37
#